data_AF-A0A8S2VID4-F1
#
_entry.id   AF-A0A8S2VID4-F1
#
_cell.length_a   1.000
_cell.length_b   1.000
_cell.length_c   1.000
_cell.angle_alpha   90.00
_cell.angle_beta   90.00
_cell.angle_gamma   90.00
#
_symmetry.space_group_name_H-M   'P 1'
#
loop_
_entity.id
_entity.type
_entity.pdbx_description
1 polymer ?
#
loop_
_entity_poly.entity_id
_entity_poly.type
_entity_poly.pdbx_seq_one_letter_code
_entity_poly.pdbx_strand_id
1 'polypeptide(L)'
;HKDIYSKVENHLTDYPHRIPRNNAIFKQYSDHLLAYLNQIYFSPLSYKDQLMSREQAQILGSIRRIIINMNLIIRVTDKGNNFYIGSANEFE
;
A
#
# COMPACT_ATOMS: atom_id res chain seq x y z
N HIS A 1 7.85 20.09 -2.67
CA HIS A 1 8.20 19.60 -4.02
C HIS A 1 9.24 20.50 -4.70
N LYS A 2 8.88 21.69 -5.18
CA LYS A 2 9.77 22.60 -5.93
C LYS A 2 11.15 22.83 -5.30
N ASP A 3 11.23 23.10 -3.99
CA ASP A 3 12.50 23.34 -3.30
C ASP A 3 13.45 22.11 -3.35
N ILE A 4 12.93 20.91 -3.08
CA ILE A 4 13.69 19.66 -3.14
C ILE A 4 14.14 19.38 -4.58
N TYR A 5 13.22 19.56 -5.54
CA TYR A 5 13.51 19.39 -6.96
C TYR A 5 14.67 20.31 -7.42
N SER A 6 14.58 21.61 -7.14
CA SER A 6 15.61 22.58 -7.53
C SER A 6 16.97 22.29 -6.90
N LYS A 7 17.02 21.81 -5.65
CA LYS A 7 18.29 21.44 -4.99
C LYS A 7 18.97 20.27 -5.70
N VAL A 8 18.22 19.23 -6.04
CA VAL A 8 18.75 18.04 -6.73
C VAL A 8 19.11 18.36 -8.17
N GLU A 9 18.27 19.10 -8.88
CA GLU A 9 18.55 19.57 -10.24
C GLU A 9 19.86 20.37 -10.27
N ASN A 10 20.01 21.37 -9.41
CA ASN A 10 21.23 22.17 -9.34
C ASN A 10 22.46 21.29 -9.04
N HIS A 11 22.38 20.44 -8.00
CA HIS A 11 23.49 19.57 -7.61
C HIS A 11 23.95 18.62 -8.73
N LEU A 12 23.02 18.05 -9.51
CA LEU A 12 23.33 17.13 -10.60
C LEU A 12 23.69 17.84 -11.91
N THR A 13 23.33 19.11 -12.05
CA THR A 13 23.78 19.96 -13.16
C THR A 13 25.15 20.58 -12.89
N ASP A 14 25.58 20.59 -11.64
CA ASP A 14 26.90 21.06 -11.20
C ASP A 14 27.98 19.97 -11.36
N TYR A 15 29.24 20.41 -11.44
CA TYR A 15 30.43 19.58 -11.75
C TYR A 15 30.68 18.50 -10.67
N PRO A 16 31.30 17.32 -10.96
CA PRO A 16 32.00 16.90 -12.18
C PRO A 16 31.22 16.01 -13.16
N HIS A 17 30.06 15.50 -12.79
CA HIS A 17 29.23 14.63 -13.64
C HIS A 17 27.91 15.32 -13.98
N ARG A 18 27.98 16.28 -14.91
CA ARG A 18 26.85 17.13 -15.26
C ARG A 18 25.81 16.37 -16.08
N ILE A 19 24.60 16.32 -15.57
CA ILE A 19 23.42 15.93 -16.33
C ILE A 19 22.81 17.18 -16.96
N PRO A 20 22.60 17.24 -18.29
CA PRO A 20 21.92 18.37 -18.92
C PRO A 20 20.53 18.61 -18.34
N ARG A 21 20.14 19.88 -18.10
CA ARG A 21 18.82 20.23 -17.53
C ARG A 21 17.63 19.75 -18.37
N ASN A 22 17.82 19.59 -19.67
CA ASN A 22 16.82 19.06 -20.58
C ASN A 22 16.73 17.53 -20.59
N ASN A 23 17.56 16.84 -19.80
CA ASN A 23 17.52 15.38 -19.70
C ASN A 23 16.19 14.95 -19.08
N ALA A 24 15.54 13.96 -19.71
CA ALA A 24 14.26 13.42 -19.27
C ALA A 24 14.28 12.90 -17.82
N ILE A 25 15.46 12.55 -17.29
CA ILE A 25 15.61 12.09 -15.91
C ILE A 25 15.14 13.11 -14.87
N PHE A 26 15.30 14.40 -15.13
CA PHE A 26 14.80 15.44 -14.21
C PHE A 26 13.28 15.49 -14.20
N LYS A 27 12.64 15.35 -15.36
CA LYS A 27 11.18 15.24 -15.44
C LYS A 27 10.67 13.99 -14.70
N GLN A 28 11.28 12.83 -14.95
CA GLN A 28 10.95 11.59 -14.25
C GLN A 28 11.12 11.72 -12.74
N TYR A 29 12.21 12.34 -12.29
CA TYR A 29 12.46 12.60 -10.88
C TYR A 29 11.40 13.53 -10.27
N SER A 30 11.04 14.62 -10.95
CA SER A 30 9.98 15.52 -10.52
C SER A 30 8.65 14.79 -10.33
N ASP A 31 8.27 13.94 -11.29
CA ASP A 31 7.02 13.18 -11.27
C ASP A 31 7.02 12.17 -10.12
N HIS A 32 8.12 11.42 -9.92
CA HIS A 32 8.29 10.48 -8.81
C HIS A 32 8.27 11.19 -7.45
N LEU A 33 8.95 12.33 -7.32
CA LEU A 33 8.96 13.13 -6.09
C LEU A 33 7.56 13.64 -5.76
N LEU A 34 6.80 14.06 -6.76
CA LEU A 34 5.42 14.52 -6.56
C LEU A 34 4.52 13.38 -6.11
N ALA A 35 4.59 12.23 -6.78
CA ALA A 35 3.83 11.04 -6.40
C ALA A 35 4.14 10.59 -4.96
N TYR A 36 5.42 10.56 -4.60
CA TYR A 36 5.88 10.21 -3.26
C TYR A 36 5.37 11.18 -2.19
N LEU A 37 5.51 12.49 -2.40
CA LEU A 37 5.01 13.51 -1.46
C LEU A 37 3.49 13.45 -1.32
N ASN A 38 2.76 13.21 -2.42
CA ASN A 38 1.33 13.00 -2.39
C ASN A 38 0.95 11.76 -1.60
N GLN A 39 1.67 10.65 -1.78
CA GLN A 39 1.42 9.42 -1.04
C GLN A 39 1.67 9.59 0.47
N ILE A 40 2.69 10.35 0.86
CA ILE A 40 3.07 10.49 2.28
C ILE A 40 2.24 11.54 3.01
N TYR A 41 2.06 12.72 2.40
CA TYR A 41 1.52 13.89 3.09
C TYR A 41 0.06 14.18 2.74
N PHE A 42 -0.41 13.71 1.58
CA PHE A 42 -1.74 14.05 1.06
C PHE A 42 -2.62 12.81 0.82
N SER A 43 -2.13 11.62 1.14
CA SER A 43 -2.98 10.45 1.27
C SER A 43 -3.81 10.59 2.55
N PRO A 44 -5.14 10.40 2.49
CA PRO A 44 -6.00 10.47 3.67
C PRO A 44 -5.66 9.39 4.73
N LEU A 45 -4.89 8.37 4.34
CA LEU A 45 -4.38 7.32 5.22
C LEU A 45 -2.86 7.40 5.29
N SER A 46 -2.30 7.25 6.49
CA SER A 46 -0.83 7.23 6.65
C SER A 46 -0.24 6.05 5.87
N TYR A 47 1.02 6.16 5.42
CA TYR A 47 1.71 5.05 4.75
C TYR A 47 1.70 3.76 5.59
N LYS A 48 1.80 3.89 6.93
CA LYS A 48 1.68 2.77 7.87
C LYS A 48 0.31 2.11 7.78
N ASP A 49 -0.77 2.89 7.74
CA ASP A 49 -2.13 2.36 7.64
C ASP A 49 -2.38 1.71 6.28
N GLN A 50 -1.80 2.25 5.20
CA GLN A 50 -1.84 1.62 3.88
C GLN A 50 -1.16 0.25 3.89
N LEU A 51 0.03 0.15 4.49
CA LEU A 51 0.77 -1.10 4.59
C LEU A 51 -0.01 -2.14 5.41
N MET A 52 -0.49 -1.76 6.59
CA MET A 52 -1.30 -2.64 7.44
C MET A 52 -2.58 -3.09 6.74
N SER A 53 -3.26 -2.19 6.02
CA SER A 53 -4.46 -2.53 5.25
C SER A 53 -4.16 -3.57 4.16
N ARG A 54 -3.02 -3.46 3.49
CA ARG A 54 -2.59 -4.41 2.46
C ARG A 54 -2.29 -5.79 3.03
N GLU A 55 -1.59 -5.85 4.17
CA GLU A 55 -1.32 -7.11 4.89
C GLU A 55 -2.63 -7.78 5.35
N GLN A 56 -3.53 -7.01 5.94
CA GLN A 56 -4.85 -7.51 6.35
C GLN A 56 -5.67 -8.03 5.17
N ALA A 57 -5.67 -7.32 4.03
CA ALA A 57 -6.35 -7.78 2.82
C ALA A 57 -5.80 -9.12 2.31
N GLN A 58 -4.49 -9.34 2.38
CA GLN A 58 -3.86 -10.62 2.02
C GLN A 58 -4.26 -11.74 2.97
N ILE A 59 -4.26 -11.48 4.28
CA ILE A 59 -4.70 -12.43 5.31
C ILE A 59 -6.17 -12.82 5.09
N LEU A 60 -7.05 -11.82 4.91
CA LEU A 60 -8.47 -12.04 4.62
C LEU A 60 -8.68 -12.86 3.34
N GLY A 61 -7.91 -12.57 2.29
CA GLY A 61 -7.93 -13.35 1.05
C GLY A 61 -7.55 -14.82 1.27
N SER A 62 -6.52 -15.07 2.08
CA SER A 62 -6.09 -16.44 2.44
C SER A 62 -7.16 -17.18 3.24
N ILE A 63 -7.72 -16.53 4.27
CA ILE A 63 -8.81 -17.07 5.10
C ILE A 63 -10.01 -17.43 4.22
N ARG A 64 -10.44 -16.50 3.34
CA ARG A 64 -11.57 -16.72 2.43
C ARG A 64 -11.35 -17.92 1.53
N ARG A 65 -10.14 -18.08 0.99
CA ARG A 65 -9.78 -19.23 0.15
C ARG A 65 -9.88 -20.55 0.92
N ILE A 66 -9.40 -20.59 2.17
CA ILE A 66 -9.49 -21.79 3.02
C ILE A 66 -10.95 -22.15 3.28
N ILE A 67 -11.77 -21.16 3.66
CA ILE A 67 -13.20 -21.34 3.92
C ILE A 67 -13.90 -21.98 2.71
N ILE A 68 -13.67 -21.46 1.51
CA ILE A 68 -14.27 -21.99 0.28
C ILE A 68 -13.79 -23.41 -0.01
N ASN A 69 -12.47 -23.63 0.03
CA ASN A 69 -11.90 -24.94 -0.32
C ASN A 69 -12.32 -26.05 0.64
N MET A 70 -12.52 -25.73 1.91
CA MET A 70 -12.88 -26.67 2.96
C MET A 70 -14.39 -26.70 3.26
N ASN A 71 -15.20 -25.94 2.50
CA ASN A 71 -16.64 -25.79 2.72
C ASN A 71 -16.99 -25.46 4.19
N LEU A 72 -16.26 -24.50 4.77
CA LEU A 72 -16.44 -24.05 6.14
C LEU A 72 -17.45 -22.91 6.20
N ILE A 73 -18.16 -22.80 7.33
CA ILE A 73 -19.07 -21.70 7.62
C ILE A 73 -18.58 -21.00 8.89
N ILE A 74 -18.51 -19.67 8.83
CA ILE A 74 -18.28 -18.82 10.00
C ILE A 74 -19.63 -18.28 10.47
N ARG A 75 -20.02 -18.59 11.70
CA ARG A 75 -21.19 -18.00 12.36
C ARG A 75 -20.77 -17.14 13.55
N VAL A 76 -21.42 -15.99 13.69
CA VAL A 76 -21.31 -15.15 14.88
C VAL A 76 -22.25 -15.72 15.94
N THR A 77 -21.71 -16.09 17.10
CA THR A 77 -22.55 -16.54 18.22
C THR A 77 -23.12 -15.33 18.96
N ASP A 78 -24.44 -15.30 19.04
CA ASP A 78 -25.28 -14.19 19.52
C ASP A 78 -25.10 -13.86 21.01
N LYS A 79 -24.36 -14.68 21.76
CA LYS A 79 -24.18 -14.52 23.22
C LYS A 79 -22.75 -14.33 23.71
N GLY A 80 -21.73 -14.40 22.83
CA GLY A 80 -20.33 -14.48 23.28
C GLY A 80 -19.29 -13.67 22.52
N ASN A 81 -19.65 -12.92 21.47
CA ASN A 81 -18.69 -12.33 20.53
C ASN A 81 -17.66 -13.35 19.98
N ASN A 82 -17.97 -14.64 20.06
CA ASN A 82 -17.12 -15.71 19.57
C ASN A 82 -17.56 -16.06 18.15
N PHE A 83 -16.57 -16.20 17.27
CA PHE A 83 -16.77 -16.77 15.95
C PHE A 83 -16.66 -18.29 16.07
N TYR A 84 -17.69 -18.99 15.62
CA TYR A 84 -17.62 -20.42 15.44
C TYR A 84 -17.31 -20.71 13.98
N ILE A 85 -16.33 -21.58 13.74
CA ILE A 85 -15.95 -22.06 12.41
C ILE A 85 -16.18 -23.57 12.42
N GLY A 86 -17.10 -24.05 11.57
CA GLY A 86 -17.40 -25.47 11.41
C GLY A 86 -17.62 -25.82 9.95
N SER A 87 -17.70 -27.11 9.63
CA SER A 87 -18.05 -27.55 8.28
C SER A 87 -19.52 -27.21 7.97
N ALA A 88 -19.87 -27.01 6.70
CA ALA A 88 -21.26 -26.73 6.32
C ALA A 88 -22.23 -27.83 6.78
N ASN A 89 -21.78 -29.08 6.77
CA ASN A 89 -22.57 -30.25 7.18
C ASN A 89 -22.89 -30.28 8.68
N GLU A 90 -22.13 -29.56 9.52
CA GLU A 90 -22.45 -29.43 10.95
C GLU A 90 -23.66 -28.50 11.20
N PHE A 91 -24.14 -27.82 10.16
CA PHE A 91 -25.21 -26.83 10.22
C PHE A 91 -26.45 -27.16 9.39
N GLU A 92 -26.45 -28.30 8.71
CA GLU A 92 -27.62 -28.92 8.06
C GLU A 92 -28.33 -29.86 9.05
#